data_AF-A0A9K3HA18-F1
#
_entry.id   AF-A0A9K3HA18-F1
#
_cell.length_a   1.000
_cell.length_b   1.000
_cell.length_c   1.000
_cell.angle_alpha   90.00
_cell.angle_beta   90.00
_cell.angle_gamma   90.00
#
_symmetry.space_group_name_H-M   'P 1'
#
loop_
_entity.id
_entity.type
_entity.pdbx_description
1 polymer ?
#
loop_
_entity_poly.entity_id
_entity_poly.type
_entity_poly.pdbx_seq_one_letter_code
_entity_poly.pdbx_strand_id
1 'polypeptide(L)'
;MILQSMKFKEFQDCKALLDMLDESEYVMKYKYVIEGKFEEMIEWFLQVKMGIYTRPVPVYMSNNKKVNLLELYMVVKREGGHRIVTSNNLWAMVSKDMGHNYEDGEYMRIVYAMYLDVIIYYYKFKTIPGNVRENQSRGVAENDDRAAEEGRRTRSTGCMPDDDR
;
A
#
# COMPACT_ATOMS: atom_id res chain seq x y z
N MET A 1 12.75 -24.69 18.38
CA MET A 1 12.96 -23.99 17.09
C MET A 1 12.66 -22.50 17.28
N ILE A 2 13.48 -21.57 16.80
CA ILE A 2 13.34 -20.11 17.07
C ILE A 2 11.91 -19.61 16.78
N LEU A 3 11.30 -20.08 15.67
CA LEU A 3 9.94 -19.71 15.27
C LEU A 3 8.86 -20.08 16.30
N GLN A 4 9.01 -21.20 17.02
CA GLN A 4 8.02 -21.63 18.03
C GLN A 4 8.01 -20.71 19.25
N SER A 5 9.16 -20.13 19.57
CA SER A 5 9.34 -19.22 20.71
C SER A 5 9.07 -17.76 20.36
N MET A 6 8.85 -17.43 19.08
CA MET A 6 8.54 -16.08 18.63
C MET A 6 7.22 -15.60 19.25
N LYS A 7 7.24 -14.35 19.73
CA LYS A 7 6.08 -13.64 20.29
C LYS A 7 6.04 -12.26 19.67
N PHE A 8 4.84 -11.79 19.34
CA PHE A 8 4.63 -10.44 18.82
C PHE A 8 4.36 -9.51 19.99
N LYS A 9 5.27 -8.58 20.22
CA LYS A 9 5.19 -7.55 21.27
C LYS A 9 5.41 -6.17 20.71
N GLU A 10 6.18 -6.07 19.64
CA GLU A 10 6.44 -4.85 18.91
C GLU A 10 6.43 -5.08 17.41
N PHE A 11 6.41 -3.98 16.65
CA PHE A 11 6.32 -4.04 15.20
C PHE A 11 7.53 -4.74 14.54
N GLN A 12 8.70 -4.71 15.19
CA GLN A 12 9.89 -5.38 14.68
C GLN A 12 9.73 -6.91 14.64
N ASP A 13 8.94 -7.49 15.54
CA ASP A 13 8.65 -8.93 15.53
C ASP A 13 7.87 -9.33 14.27
N CYS A 14 6.91 -8.49 13.85
CA CYS A 14 6.18 -8.68 12.61
C CYS A 14 7.09 -8.59 11.39
N LYS A 15 7.99 -7.60 11.38
CA LYS A 15 8.99 -7.45 10.31
C LYS A 15 9.89 -8.68 10.23
N ALA A 16 10.41 -9.16 11.35
CA ALA A 16 11.25 -10.35 11.38
C ALA A 16 10.51 -11.57 10.80
N LEU A 17 9.22 -11.76 11.10
CA LEU A 17 8.44 -12.83 10.48
C LEU A 17 8.32 -12.64 8.96
N LEU A 18 7.95 -11.45 8.50
CA LEU A 18 7.79 -11.17 7.06
C LEU A 18 9.10 -11.35 6.27
N ASP A 19 10.23 -10.93 6.83
CA ASP A 19 11.55 -11.08 6.22
C ASP A 19 11.91 -12.59 6.10
N MET A 20 11.55 -13.42 7.08
CA MET A 20 11.71 -14.89 6.98
C MET A 20 10.86 -15.55 5.89
N LEU A 21 9.79 -14.88 5.41
CA LEU A 21 8.95 -15.39 4.32
C LEU A 21 9.54 -15.14 2.92
N ASP A 22 10.68 -14.45 2.82
CA ASP A 22 11.41 -14.33 1.55
C ASP A 22 12.09 -15.64 1.14
N GLU A 23 12.38 -16.53 2.09
CA GLU A 23 13.02 -17.83 1.85
C GLU A 23 11.96 -18.92 1.55
N SER A 24 11.67 -19.16 0.27
CA SER A 24 10.62 -20.10 -0.15
C SER A 24 10.83 -21.53 0.37
N GLU A 25 12.08 -22.03 0.41
CA GLU A 25 12.42 -23.35 0.96
C GLU A 25 12.10 -23.44 2.46
N TYR A 26 12.36 -22.35 3.20
CA TYR A 26 12.05 -22.25 4.63
C TYR A 26 10.53 -22.30 4.86
N VAL A 27 9.78 -21.53 4.06
CA VAL A 27 8.31 -21.51 4.12
C VAL A 27 7.72 -22.89 3.85
N MET A 28 8.23 -23.61 2.86
CA MET A 28 7.75 -24.96 2.53
C MET A 28 8.06 -25.96 3.65
N LYS A 29 9.26 -25.91 4.22
CA LYS A 29 9.69 -26.84 5.28
C LYS A 29 8.91 -26.66 6.59
N TYR A 30 8.53 -25.44 6.93
CA TYR A 30 7.91 -25.09 8.21
C TYR A 30 6.49 -24.56 8.09
N LYS A 31 5.82 -24.82 6.95
CA LYS A 31 4.50 -24.29 6.57
C LYS A 31 3.51 -24.19 7.74
N TYR A 32 3.21 -25.31 8.40
CA TYR A 32 2.23 -25.34 9.50
C TYR A 32 2.59 -24.43 10.68
N VAL A 33 3.87 -24.36 11.05
CA VAL A 33 4.32 -23.52 12.17
C VAL A 33 4.28 -22.05 11.76
N ILE A 34 4.65 -21.75 10.52
CA ILE A 34 4.61 -20.39 9.96
C ILE A 34 3.16 -19.91 9.83
N GLU A 35 2.24 -20.74 9.35
CA GLU A 35 0.82 -20.40 9.26
C GLU A 35 0.25 -19.97 10.60
N GLY A 36 0.47 -20.76 11.66
CA GLY A 36 0.03 -20.39 13.01
C GLY A 36 0.66 -19.09 13.50
N LYS A 37 1.97 -18.91 13.26
CA LYS A 37 2.67 -17.67 13.64
C LYS A 37 2.22 -16.45 12.83
N PHE A 38 1.85 -16.66 11.57
CA PHE A 38 1.34 -15.62 10.72
C PHE A 38 -0.05 -15.17 11.19
N GLU A 39 -0.92 -16.10 11.58
CA GLU A 39 -2.21 -15.79 12.20
C GLU A 39 -2.04 -15.06 13.55
N GLU A 40 -1.15 -15.54 14.43
CA GLU A 40 -0.79 -14.87 15.70
C GLU A 40 -0.29 -13.42 15.45
N MET A 41 0.53 -13.22 14.40
CA MET A 41 1.05 -11.90 14.04
C MET A 41 -0.07 -10.95 13.61
N ILE A 42 -0.97 -11.42 12.74
CA ILE A 42 -2.09 -10.63 12.23
C ILE A 42 -3.07 -10.30 13.37
N GLU A 43 -3.37 -11.27 14.23
CA GLU A 43 -4.23 -11.06 15.38
C GLU A 43 -3.65 -10.01 16.33
N TRP A 44 -2.38 -10.15 16.71
CA TRP A 44 -1.70 -9.18 17.56
C TRP A 44 -1.69 -7.78 16.93
N PHE A 45 -1.38 -7.69 15.64
CA PHE A 45 -1.34 -6.41 14.94
C PHE A 45 -2.72 -5.73 14.90
N LEU A 46 -3.78 -6.48 14.60
CA LEU A 46 -5.12 -5.92 14.56
C LEU A 46 -5.62 -5.54 15.96
N GLN A 47 -5.55 -6.44 16.93
CA GLN A 47 -6.16 -6.23 18.24
C GLN A 47 -5.31 -5.32 19.13
N VAL A 48 -4.03 -5.64 19.29
CA VAL A 48 -3.15 -4.96 20.25
C VAL A 48 -2.60 -3.66 19.65
N LYS A 49 -2.12 -3.72 18.41
CA LYS A 49 -1.46 -2.55 17.80
C LYS A 49 -2.46 -1.55 17.22
N MET A 50 -3.57 -2.01 16.64
CA MET A 50 -4.56 -1.15 15.97
C MET A 50 -5.88 -0.99 16.74
N GLY A 51 -6.17 -1.81 17.75
CA GLY A 51 -7.43 -1.77 18.50
C GLY A 51 -8.66 -2.28 17.72
N ILE A 52 -8.45 -3.10 16.68
CA ILE A 52 -9.52 -3.64 15.81
C ILE A 52 -9.86 -5.05 16.27
N TYR A 53 -11.06 -5.22 16.83
CA TYR A 53 -11.58 -6.50 17.33
C TYR A 53 -12.69 -7.10 16.45
N THR A 54 -13.15 -6.37 15.44
CA THR A 54 -14.24 -6.80 14.54
C THR A 54 -13.79 -7.75 13.43
N ARG A 55 -12.48 -8.04 13.36
CA ARG A 55 -11.85 -8.88 12.33
C ARG A 55 -11.33 -10.15 12.97
N PRO A 56 -12.14 -11.23 13.02
CA PRO A 56 -11.73 -12.48 13.64
C PRO A 56 -10.59 -13.13 12.86
N VAL A 57 -9.74 -13.84 13.58
CA VAL A 57 -8.72 -14.75 13.04
C VAL A 57 -8.93 -16.10 13.73
N PRO A 58 -9.01 -17.23 12.99
CA PRO A 58 -8.87 -17.35 11.54
C PRO A 58 -10.10 -16.84 10.75
N VAL A 59 -9.88 -16.56 9.45
CA VAL A 59 -10.90 -16.04 8.55
C VAL A 59 -11.64 -17.19 7.86
N TYR A 60 -12.97 -17.11 7.83
CA TYR A 60 -13.83 -18.10 7.17
C TYR A 60 -14.76 -17.45 6.16
N MET A 61 -14.94 -18.14 5.04
CA MET A 61 -15.97 -17.85 4.04
C MET A 61 -17.37 -18.27 4.53
N SER A 62 -18.40 -17.83 3.82
CA SER A 62 -19.80 -18.21 4.06
C SER A 62 -20.05 -19.72 3.99
N ASN A 63 -19.26 -20.45 3.19
CA ASN A 63 -19.31 -21.92 3.08
C ASN A 63 -18.47 -22.64 4.15
N ASN A 64 -18.04 -21.93 5.20
CA ASN A 64 -17.20 -22.42 6.30
C ASN A 64 -15.80 -22.92 5.87
N LYS A 65 -15.34 -22.59 4.66
CA LYS A 65 -13.95 -22.81 4.26
C LYS A 65 -13.05 -21.74 4.87
N LYS A 66 -11.97 -22.19 5.50
CA LYS A 66 -10.92 -21.30 6.02
C LYS A 66 -10.19 -20.63 4.86
N VAL A 67 -9.94 -19.32 4.99
CA VAL A 67 -9.00 -18.60 4.12
C VAL A 67 -7.63 -18.61 4.79
N ASN A 68 -6.66 -19.23 4.14
CA ASN A 68 -5.29 -19.25 4.61
C ASN A 68 -4.60 -17.90 4.30
N LEU A 69 -4.42 -17.08 5.33
CA LEU A 69 -3.83 -15.75 5.18
C LEU A 69 -2.36 -15.78 4.73
N LEU A 70 -1.58 -16.79 5.14
CA LEU A 70 -0.20 -16.95 4.69
C LEU A 70 -0.16 -17.28 3.20
N GLU A 71 -0.99 -18.24 2.77
CA GLU A 71 -1.07 -18.63 1.37
C GLU A 71 -1.52 -17.48 0.48
N LEU A 72 -2.56 -16.75 0.90
CA LEU A 72 -3.04 -15.54 0.23
C LEU A 72 -1.91 -14.51 0.06
N TYR A 73 -1.13 -14.28 1.13
CA TYR A 73 0.04 -13.40 1.08
C TYR A 73 1.08 -13.88 0.07
N MET A 74 1.45 -15.16 0.11
CA MET A 74 2.50 -15.74 -0.73
C MET A 74 2.10 -15.75 -2.22
N VAL A 75 0.84 -16.10 -2.54
CA VAL A 75 0.31 -16.07 -3.90
C VAL A 75 0.33 -14.65 -4.44
N VAL A 76 -0.25 -13.68 -3.73
CA VAL A 76 -0.28 -12.29 -4.19
C VAL A 76 1.13 -11.70 -4.32
N LYS A 77 2.05 -12.03 -3.41
CA LYS A 77 3.46 -11.63 -3.50
C LYS A 77 4.14 -12.17 -4.76
N ARG A 78 3.91 -13.45 -5.09
CA ARG A 78 4.43 -14.09 -6.31
C ARG A 78 3.91 -13.42 -7.58
N GLU A 79 2.64 -13.00 -7.59
CA GLU A 79 2.01 -12.28 -8.71
C GLU A 79 2.41 -10.78 -8.79
N GLY A 80 3.44 -10.34 -8.06
CA GLY A 80 3.94 -8.96 -8.09
C GLY A 80 3.28 -8.00 -7.08
N GLY A 81 2.50 -8.54 -6.15
CA GLY A 81 1.88 -7.82 -5.05
C GLY A 81 0.50 -7.24 -5.37
N HIS A 82 -0.16 -6.75 -4.33
CA HIS A 82 -1.56 -6.28 -4.36
C HIS A 82 -1.87 -5.36 -5.54
N ARG A 83 -1.04 -4.33 -5.80
CA ARG A 83 -1.29 -3.37 -6.89
C ARG A 83 -1.37 -4.06 -8.25
N ILE A 84 -0.44 -4.97 -8.54
CA ILE A 84 -0.39 -5.67 -9.83
C ILE A 84 -1.58 -6.61 -9.97
N VAL A 85 -1.89 -7.39 -8.93
CA VAL A 85 -3.04 -8.30 -8.91
C VAL A 85 -4.35 -7.56 -9.15
N THR A 86 -4.54 -6.41 -8.49
CA THR A 86 -5.76 -5.59 -8.64
C THR A 86 -5.83 -4.93 -10.01
N SER A 87 -4.74 -4.30 -10.50
CA SER A 87 -4.74 -3.62 -11.80
C SER A 87 -4.94 -4.58 -12.98
N ASN A 88 -4.47 -5.82 -12.86
CA ASN A 88 -4.61 -6.84 -13.89
C ASN A 88 -5.84 -7.75 -13.69
N ASN A 89 -6.70 -7.46 -12.71
CA ASN A 89 -7.91 -8.23 -12.40
C ASN A 89 -7.65 -9.73 -12.15
N LEU A 90 -6.56 -10.06 -11.44
CA LEU A 90 -6.10 -11.45 -11.25
C LEU A 90 -6.71 -12.15 -10.02
N TRP A 91 -7.61 -11.48 -9.28
CA TRP A 91 -8.17 -12.02 -8.04
C TRP A 91 -8.95 -13.33 -8.22
N ALA A 92 -9.61 -13.51 -9.36
CA ALA A 92 -10.26 -14.78 -9.69
C ALA A 92 -9.24 -15.92 -9.81
N MET A 93 -8.08 -15.65 -10.42
CA MET A 93 -6.99 -16.62 -10.52
C MET A 93 -6.36 -16.90 -9.16
N VAL A 94 -6.11 -15.87 -8.34
CA VAL A 94 -5.61 -16.02 -6.96
C VAL A 94 -6.54 -16.93 -6.15
N SER A 95 -7.84 -16.71 -6.24
CA SER A 95 -8.83 -17.57 -5.58
C SER A 95 -8.74 -19.01 -6.05
N LYS A 96 -8.61 -19.22 -7.37
CA LYS A 96 -8.50 -20.55 -7.94
C LYS A 96 -7.23 -21.28 -7.52
N ASP A 97 -6.10 -20.59 -7.48
CA ASP A 97 -4.79 -21.11 -7.05
C ASP A 97 -4.82 -21.58 -5.59
N MET A 98 -5.60 -20.88 -4.76
CA MET A 98 -5.84 -21.24 -3.35
C MET A 98 -6.85 -22.38 -3.18
N GLY A 99 -7.37 -22.97 -4.27
CA GLY A 99 -8.34 -24.05 -4.23
C GLY A 99 -9.80 -23.61 -4.01
N HIS A 100 -10.11 -22.32 -4.20
CA HIS A 100 -11.46 -21.77 -4.15
C HIS A 100 -12.05 -21.58 -5.56
N ASN A 101 -13.26 -21.02 -5.65
CA ASN A 101 -13.90 -20.76 -6.95
C ASN A 101 -13.45 -19.42 -7.52
N TYR A 102 -13.52 -19.26 -8.85
CA TYR A 102 -13.22 -17.98 -9.50
C TYR A 102 -14.11 -16.84 -8.99
N GLU A 103 -15.37 -17.14 -8.67
CA GLU A 103 -16.36 -16.20 -8.12
C GLU A 103 -15.95 -15.66 -6.73
N ASP A 104 -15.13 -16.40 -5.98
CA ASP A 104 -14.65 -15.98 -4.66
C ASP A 104 -13.50 -14.95 -4.75
N GLY A 105 -13.07 -14.57 -5.97
CA GLY A 105 -11.96 -13.63 -6.18
C GLY A 105 -12.16 -12.28 -5.48
N GLU A 106 -13.35 -11.71 -5.57
CA GLU A 106 -13.65 -10.44 -4.90
C GLU A 106 -13.58 -10.57 -3.37
N TYR A 107 -13.99 -11.72 -2.83
CA TYR A 107 -13.84 -12.00 -1.41
C TYR A 107 -12.35 -12.07 -1.01
N MET A 108 -11.50 -12.71 -1.81
CA MET A 108 -10.04 -12.73 -1.59
C MET A 108 -9.44 -11.33 -1.56
N ARG A 109 -9.86 -10.45 -2.48
CA ARG A 109 -9.43 -9.06 -2.51
C ARG A 109 -9.79 -8.33 -1.22
N ILE A 110 -11.03 -8.50 -0.74
CA ILE A 110 -11.51 -7.89 0.50
C ILE A 110 -10.72 -8.42 1.70
N VAL A 111 -10.52 -9.74 1.82
CA VAL A 111 -9.73 -10.34 2.90
C VAL A 111 -8.30 -9.82 2.87
N TYR A 112 -7.67 -9.77 1.71
CA TYR A 112 -6.32 -9.21 1.57
C TYR A 112 -6.28 -7.76 2.06
N ALA A 113 -7.21 -6.92 1.61
CA ALA A 113 -7.27 -5.52 2.02
C ALA A 113 -7.49 -5.34 3.53
N MET A 114 -8.38 -6.15 4.13
CA MET A 114 -8.73 -6.05 5.55
C MET A 114 -7.63 -6.57 6.49
N TYR A 115 -6.88 -7.61 6.10
CA TYR A 115 -5.94 -8.25 7.01
C TYR A 115 -4.48 -7.96 6.65
N LEU A 116 -4.13 -8.01 5.36
CA LEU A 116 -2.74 -8.01 4.90
C LEU A 116 -2.27 -6.62 4.46
N ASP A 117 -3.10 -5.88 3.74
CA ASP A 117 -2.70 -4.59 3.18
C ASP A 117 -2.38 -3.56 4.28
N VAL A 118 -3.14 -3.60 5.39
CA VAL A 118 -2.89 -2.75 6.55
C VAL A 118 -1.51 -3.01 7.15
N ILE A 119 -1.14 -4.27 7.45
CA ILE A 119 0.16 -4.58 8.05
C ILE A 119 1.32 -4.33 7.07
N ILE A 120 1.14 -4.65 5.79
CA ILE A 120 2.16 -4.43 4.75
C ILE A 120 2.38 -2.92 4.52
N TYR A 121 1.32 -2.12 4.53
CA TYR A 121 1.43 -0.67 4.48
C TYR A 121 2.25 -0.15 5.67
N TYR A 122 1.91 -0.57 6.90
CA TYR A 122 2.69 -0.18 8.08
C TYR A 122 4.17 -0.59 7.95
N TYR A 123 4.45 -1.76 7.38
CA TYR A 123 5.82 -2.21 7.10
C TYR A 123 6.55 -1.25 6.17
N LYS A 124 5.94 -0.89 5.04
CA LYS A 124 6.58 -0.04 4.03
C LYS A 124 6.76 1.42 4.47
N PHE A 125 5.85 1.96 5.29
CA PHE A 125 5.88 3.38 5.66
C PHE A 125 6.61 3.67 6.97
N LYS A 126 6.71 2.72 7.92
CA LYS A 126 7.53 2.88 9.15
C LYS A 126 9.00 2.51 8.97
N THR A 127 9.36 1.81 7.88
CA THR A 127 10.75 1.51 7.53
C THR A 127 11.44 2.61 6.75
N ILE A 128 10.74 3.71 6.43
CA ILE A 128 11.37 4.95 5.94
C ILE A 128 11.88 5.71 7.18
N PRO A 129 13.18 5.67 7.53
CA PRO A 129 13.73 6.60 8.50
C PRO A 129 13.47 8.03 7.98
N GLY A 130 13.04 8.93 8.86
CA GLY A 130 12.64 10.31 8.54
C GLY A 130 13.74 11.17 7.90
N ASN A 131 14.07 10.90 6.65
CA ASN A 131 14.98 11.66 5.81
C ASN A 131 14.27 12.23 4.57
N VAL A 132 12.96 12.40 4.63
CA VAL A 132 12.33 13.46 3.83
C VAL A 132 12.23 14.67 4.75
N ARG A 133 13.32 15.45 4.77
CA ARG A 133 13.26 16.82 5.26
C ARG A 133 12.07 17.50 4.58
N GLU A 134 11.20 18.07 5.39
CA GLU A 134 10.32 19.15 4.96
C GLU A 134 11.16 20.17 4.20
N ASN A 135 11.03 20.18 2.88
CA ASN A 135 11.19 21.41 2.11
C ASN A 135 9.81 21.77 1.57
N GLN A 136 8.94 22.19 2.48
CA GLN A 136 7.93 23.17 2.11
C GLN A 136 8.60 24.56 2.08
N SER A 137 8.52 25.19 0.92
CA SER A 137 8.24 26.63 0.80
C SER A 137 9.27 27.63 1.35
N ARG A 138 10.16 28.12 0.49
CA ARG A 138 10.54 29.55 0.49
C ARG A 138 10.31 30.09 -0.91
N GLY A 139 9.30 30.97 -1.04
CA GLY A 139 9.07 31.77 -2.22
C GLY A 139 10.04 32.95 -2.33
N VAL A 140 9.59 33.97 -3.08
CA VAL A 140 10.23 35.26 -3.42
C VAL A 140 11.02 35.17 -4.73
N ALA A 141 10.77 35.95 -5.80
CA ALA A 141 10.11 37.25 -5.92
C ALA A 141 9.39 37.42 -7.27
N GLU A 142 8.23 38.05 -7.22
CA GLU A 142 7.78 38.98 -8.27
C GLU A 142 8.83 40.10 -8.40
N ASN A 143 9.31 40.37 -9.61
CA ASN A 143 9.99 41.62 -9.92
C ASN A 143 9.04 42.46 -10.78
N ASP A 144 8.39 43.44 -10.14
CA ASP A 144 7.93 44.65 -10.78
C ASP A 144 8.90 45.76 -10.37
N ASP A 145 9.51 46.44 -11.34
CA ASP A 145 9.94 47.84 -11.20
C ASP A 145 10.40 48.41 -12.56
N ARG A 146 9.41 49.00 -13.25
CA ARG A 146 9.40 50.39 -13.76
C ARG A 146 10.75 51.03 -14.10
N ALA A 147 10.93 51.32 -15.40
CA ALA A 147 11.73 52.46 -15.86
C ALA A 147 10.79 53.51 -16.50
N ALA A 148 10.78 54.70 -15.92
CA ALA A 148 10.02 55.85 -16.36
C ALA A 148 10.65 56.51 -17.60
N GLU A 149 9.77 56.79 -18.57
CA GLU A 149 9.56 58.06 -19.29
C GLU A 149 10.75 59.04 -19.48
N GLU A 150 11.02 59.39 -20.74
CA GLU A 150 10.77 60.73 -21.34
C GLU A 150 11.82 61.11 -22.42
N GLY A 151 11.37 61.46 -23.64
CA GLY A 151 12.20 62.28 -24.56
C GLY A 151 12.13 62.06 -26.07
N ARG A 152 11.11 62.66 -26.71
CA ARG A 152 11.24 63.62 -27.84
C ARG A 152 11.32 63.14 -29.33
N ARG A 153 10.23 63.47 -30.06
CA ARG A 153 10.12 63.94 -31.49
C ARG A 153 10.41 62.90 -32.60
N THR A 154 9.67 62.76 -33.71
CA THR A 154 8.83 63.69 -34.50
C THR A 154 7.97 62.95 -35.56
N ARG A 155 6.79 63.52 -35.83
CA ARG A 155 6.05 63.70 -37.13
C ARG A 155 5.34 62.55 -37.87
N SER A 156 4.04 62.87 -38.13
CA SER A 156 3.22 62.66 -39.35
C SER A 156 2.91 61.21 -39.73
N THR A 157 1.68 60.79 -40.06
CA THR A 157 0.46 61.42 -40.61
C THR A 157 -0.63 60.35 -40.38
N GLY A 158 -1.80 60.63 -39.79
CA GLY A 158 -2.95 61.20 -40.49
C GLY A 158 -3.91 60.08 -40.97
N CYS A 159 -5.01 59.85 -40.23
CA CYS A 159 -6.39 59.70 -40.71
C CYS A 159 -7.26 58.96 -39.67
N MET A 160 -8.36 59.65 -39.35
CA MET A 160 -9.47 59.29 -38.46
C MET A 160 -10.56 58.54 -39.28
N PRO A 161 -11.76 58.23 -38.76
CA PRO A 161 -12.13 56.93 -38.17
C PRO A 161 -13.34 56.30 -38.91
N ASP A 162 -13.97 55.31 -38.26
CA ASP A 162 -15.44 55.08 -38.21
C ASP A 162 -15.99 53.73 -38.70
N ASP A 163 -16.73 53.15 -37.75
CA ASP A 163 -18.02 52.45 -37.82
C ASP A 163 -18.18 51.05 -38.43
N ASP A 164 -18.44 50.12 -37.51
CA ASP A 164 -19.65 49.28 -37.44
C ASP A 164 -20.38 48.96 -38.76
N ARG A 165 -20.16 47.73 -39.25
CA ARG A 165 -21.26 46.78 -39.50
C ARG A 165 -20.80 45.34 -39.64
#